data_AF-A0A327Y062-F1
#
_entry.id   AF-A0A327Y062-F1
#
_cell.length_a   1.000
_cell.length_b   1.000
_cell.length_c   1.000
_cell.angle_alpha   90.00
_cell.angle_beta   90.00
_cell.angle_gamma   90.00
#
_symmetry.space_group_name_H-M   'P 1'
#
loop_
_entity.id
_entity.type
_entity.pdbx_description
1 polymer ?
#
loop_
_entity_poly.entity_id
_entity_poly.type
_entity_poly.pdbx_seq_one_letter_code
_entity_poly.pdbx_strand_id
1 'polypeptide(L)'
;MSTVGGLVGGVQIFFAPIVIMVAYRQPEWMPFVIGVLAGAHFLPYVWIYGTKIYLFQTMTTVIVASVIGIRFMDQAFHLVPFALSIVYMITAILLIRKHRTMVRNKKEAGYGSIEA
;
A
#
# COMPACT_ATOMS: atom_id res chain seq x y z
N MET A 1 -1.50 2.28 -19.23
CA MET A 1 -1.44 1.79 -17.82
C MET A 1 -1.66 2.90 -16.79
N SER A 2 -1.33 4.16 -17.11
CA SER A 2 -1.61 5.33 -16.26
C SER A 2 -3.09 5.54 -15.95
N THR A 3 -4.00 5.23 -16.88
CA THR A 3 -5.44 5.49 -16.74
C THR A 3 -6.12 4.64 -15.65
N VAL A 4 -5.83 3.34 -15.60
CA VAL A 4 -6.43 2.42 -14.60
C VAL A 4 -5.85 2.67 -13.21
N GLY A 5 -4.54 2.86 -13.11
CA GLY A 5 -3.88 3.22 -11.84
C GLY A 5 -4.36 4.57 -11.30
N GLY A 6 -4.55 5.56 -12.18
CA GLY A 6 -5.10 6.86 -11.83
C GLY A 6 -6.57 6.82 -11.42
N LEU A 7 -7.39 6.01 -12.10
CA LEU A 7 -8.79 5.81 -11.73
C LEU A 7 -8.94 5.17 -10.35
N VAL A 8 -8.18 4.09 -10.11
CA VAL A 8 -8.17 3.38 -8.82
C VAL A 8 -7.65 4.28 -7.72
N GLY A 9 -6.57 5.02 -7.97
CA GLY A 9 -6.05 6.09 -7.11
C GLY A 9 -7.13 7.12 -6.76
N GLY A 10 -7.86 7.58 -7.77
CA GLY A 10 -8.92 8.59 -7.64
C GLY A 10 -10.06 8.17 -6.72
N VAL A 11 -10.38 6.86 -6.62
CA VAL A 11 -11.41 6.35 -5.69
C VAL A 11 -11.10 6.71 -4.24
N GLN A 12 -9.84 6.95 -3.87
CA GLN A 12 -9.47 7.37 -2.51
C GLN A 12 -10.10 8.70 -2.10
N ILE A 13 -10.51 9.56 -3.06
CA ILE A 13 -11.21 10.82 -2.75
C ILE A 13 -12.53 10.59 -1.99
N PHE A 14 -13.17 9.43 -2.19
CA PHE A 14 -14.39 9.07 -1.46
C PHE A 14 -14.15 8.80 0.02
N PHE A 15 -12.89 8.68 0.46
CA PHE A 15 -12.54 8.61 1.88
C PHE A 15 -12.41 10.00 2.53
N ALA A 16 -12.39 11.08 1.75
CA ALA A 16 -12.25 12.44 2.28
C ALA A 16 -13.33 12.81 3.32
N PRO A 17 -14.62 12.46 3.17
CA PRO A 17 -15.62 12.75 4.19
C PRO A 17 -15.30 12.11 5.55
N ILE A 18 -14.79 10.88 5.55
CA ILE A 18 -14.39 10.17 6.78
C ILE A 18 -13.19 10.86 7.42
N VAL A 19 -12.17 11.18 6.61
CA VAL A 19 -10.97 11.87 7.07
C VAL A 19 -11.30 13.24 7.66
N ILE A 20 -12.15 14.02 6.99
CA ILE A 20 -12.60 15.34 7.47
C ILE A 20 -13.36 15.18 8.78
N MET A 21 -14.32 14.25 8.86
CA MET A 21 -15.09 14.01 10.08
C MET A 21 -14.19 13.67 11.27
N VAL A 22 -13.24 12.76 11.10
CA VAL A 22 -12.29 12.35 12.15
C VAL A 22 -11.38 13.51 12.53
N ALA A 23 -10.87 14.28 11.57
CA ALA A 23 -10.01 15.43 11.85
C ALA A 23 -10.69 16.48 12.74
N TYR A 24 -11.98 16.74 12.54
CA TYR A 24 -12.73 17.73 13.33
C TYR A 24 -13.28 17.19 14.65
N ARG A 25 -13.58 15.89 14.75
CA ARG A 25 -14.24 15.31 15.92
C ARG A 25 -13.29 14.56 16.85
N GLN A 26 -12.30 13.88 16.30
CA GLN A 26 -11.39 12.98 17.01
C GLN A 26 -10.01 12.95 16.33
N PRO A 27 -9.28 14.08 16.34
CA PRO A 27 -8.01 14.21 15.61
C PRO A 27 -6.95 13.21 16.07
N GLU A 28 -7.00 12.75 17.32
CA GLU A 28 -6.13 11.69 17.87
C GLU A 28 -6.22 10.36 17.10
N TRP A 29 -7.36 10.05 16.49
CA TRP A 29 -7.57 8.83 15.69
C TRP A 29 -7.06 8.96 14.25
N MET A 30 -6.60 10.14 13.84
CA MET A 30 -6.18 10.40 12.46
C MET A 30 -5.10 9.44 11.94
N PRO A 31 -4.01 9.15 12.69
CA PRO A 31 -2.97 8.24 12.20
C PRO A 31 -3.54 6.85 11.94
N PHE A 32 -4.34 6.32 12.86
CA PHE A 32 -5.01 5.04 12.70
C PHE A 32 -5.91 5.01 11.46
N VAL A 33 -6.81 5.99 11.32
CA VAL A 33 -7.78 6.06 10.21
C VAL A 33 -7.06 6.16 8.88
N ILE A 34 -6.07 7.06 8.75
CA ILE A 34 -5.26 7.18 7.53
C ILE A 34 -4.53 5.86 7.24
N GLY A 35 -3.91 5.23 8.24
CA GLY A 35 -3.17 3.99 8.07
C GLY A 35 -4.04 2.85 7.54
N VAL A 36 -5.25 2.69 8.08
CA VAL A 36 -6.21 1.68 7.62
C VAL A 36 -6.73 1.98 6.21
N LEU A 37 -7.12 3.24 5.95
CA LEU A 37 -7.63 3.64 4.63
C LEU A 37 -6.56 3.51 3.54
N ALA A 38 -5.32 3.91 3.84
CA ALA A 38 -4.18 3.75 2.94
C ALA A 38 -3.92 2.27 2.66
N GLY A 39 -3.99 1.41 3.68
CA GLY A 39 -3.82 -0.04 3.50
C GLY A 39 -4.90 -0.66 2.63
N ALA A 40 -6.17 -0.37 2.92
CA ALA A 40 -7.32 -0.85 2.16
C ALA A 40 -7.27 -0.42 0.69
N HIS A 41 -6.74 0.78 0.41
CA HIS A 41 -6.57 1.30 -0.94
C HIS A 41 -5.63 0.43 -1.81
N PHE A 42 -4.71 -0.34 -1.21
CA PHE A 42 -3.85 -1.23 -1.99
C PHE A 42 -4.53 -2.52 -2.45
N LEU A 43 -5.73 -2.85 -1.93
CA LEU A 43 -6.39 -4.11 -2.21
C LEU A 43 -6.73 -4.29 -3.71
N PRO A 44 -7.30 -3.28 -4.42
CA PRO A 44 -7.52 -3.32 -5.87
C PRO A 44 -6.29 -3.75 -6.69
N TYR A 45 -5.10 -3.37 -6.22
CA TYR A 45 -3.85 -3.66 -6.91
C TYR A 45 -3.44 -5.13 -6.89
N VAL A 46 -4.02 -5.95 -5.99
CA VAL A 46 -3.85 -7.40 -5.99
C VAL A 46 -4.36 -8.01 -7.30
N TRP A 47 -5.56 -7.58 -7.72
CA TRP A 47 -6.17 -8.06 -8.96
C TRP A 47 -5.53 -7.44 -10.19
N ILE A 48 -5.26 -6.13 -10.16
CA ILE A 48 -4.71 -5.40 -11.32
C ILE A 48 -3.30 -5.89 -11.68
N TYR A 49 -2.44 -6.14 -10.69
CA TYR A 49 -1.06 -6.55 -10.93
C TYR A 49 -0.82 -8.05 -10.76
N GLY A 50 -1.84 -8.83 -10.39
CA GLY A 50 -1.73 -10.29 -10.22
C GLY A 50 -0.62 -10.71 -9.25
N THR A 51 -0.32 -9.90 -8.23
CA THR A 51 0.79 -10.15 -7.30
C THR A 51 0.35 -10.12 -5.84
N LYS A 52 0.68 -11.20 -5.11
CA LYS A 52 0.41 -11.32 -3.67
C LYS A 52 1.18 -10.30 -2.82
N ILE A 53 2.15 -9.59 -3.40
CA ILE A 53 2.90 -8.54 -2.70
C ILE A 53 1.97 -7.37 -2.31
N TYR A 54 0.99 -7.00 -3.14
CA TYR A 54 0.01 -5.98 -2.76
C TYR A 54 -0.96 -6.47 -1.66
N LEU A 55 -1.21 -7.78 -1.58
CA LEU A 55 -2.01 -8.35 -0.49
C LEU A 55 -1.24 -8.26 0.83
N PHE A 56 0.06 -8.55 0.81
CA PHE A 56 0.95 -8.33 1.95
C PHE A 56 0.93 -6.87 2.40
N GLN A 57 1.06 -5.92 1.45
CA GLN A 57 1.00 -4.48 1.73
C GLN A 57 -0.30 -4.10 2.42
N THR A 58 -1.46 -4.45 1.85
CA THR A 58 -2.77 -4.13 2.43
C THR A 58 -2.95 -4.73 3.82
N MET A 59 -2.70 -6.03 3.99
CA MET A 59 -2.93 -6.68 5.27
C MET A 59 -2.00 -6.14 6.36
N THR A 60 -0.71 -5.97 6.04
CA THR A 60 0.27 -5.52 7.03
C THR A 60 -0.01 -4.08 7.46
N THR A 61 -0.27 -3.17 6.52
CA THR A 61 -0.59 -1.77 6.84
C THR A 61 -1.84 -1.65 7.70
N VAL A 62 -2.93 -2.36 7.37
CA VAL A 62 -4.17 -2.36 8.17
C VAL A 62 -3.91 -2.92 9.57
N ILE A 63 -3.27 -4.09 9.67
CA ILE A 63 -2.98 -4.73 10.96
C ILE A 63 -2.10 -3.85 11.83
N VAL A 64 -1.00 -3.32 11.28
CA VAL A 64 -0.06 -2.46 12.00
C VAL A 64 -0.74 -1.19 12.48
N ALA A 65 -1.50 -0.51 11.61
CA ALA A 65 -2.25 0.69 11.99
C ALA A 65 -3.27 0.37 13.08
N SER A 66 -4.02 -0.74 12.98
CA SER A 66 -4.97 -1.19 14.00
C SER A 66 -4.31 -1.53 15.32
N VAL A 67 -3.19 -2.25 15.32
CA VAL A 67 -2.47 -2.58 16.55
C VAL A 67 -1.98 -1.32 17.23
N ILE A 68 -1.36 -0.39 16.50
CA ILE A 68 -0.87 0.88 17.06
C ILE A 68 -2.05 1.73 17.55
N GLY A 69 -3.09 1.90 16.75
CA GLY A 69 -4.26 2.70 17.10
C GLY A 69 -4.97 2.20 18.35
N ILE A 70 -5.13 0.89 18.53
CA ILE A 70 -5.88 0.38 19.69
C ILE A 70 -4.99 0.30 20.95
N ARG A 71 -3.67 0.11 20.83
CA ARG A 71 -2.79 -0.24 21.98
C ARG A 71 -1.85 0.89 22.37
N PHE A 72 -1.54 1.79 21.44
CA PHE A 72 -0.53 2.84 21.58
C PHE A 72 -1.05 4.18 21.03
N MET A 73 -2.33 4.50 21.28
CA MET A 73 -2.98 5.67 20.69
C MET A 73 -2.22 6.97 20.98
N ASP A 74 -1.74 7.14 22.21
CA ASP A 74 -0.97 8.32 22.65
C ASP A 74 0.30 8.54 21.82
N GLN A 75 0.83 7.48 21.20
CA GLN A 75 2.03 7.51 20.37
C GLN A 75 1.73 7.32 18.88
N ALA A 76 0.45 7.23 18.49
CA ALA A 76 0.05 6.85 17.13
C ALA A 76 0.57 7.81 16.06
N PHE A 77 0.65 9.12 16.36
CA PHE A 77 1.22 10.12 15.44
C PHE A 77 2.70 9.88 15.11
N HIS A 78 3.43 9.18 15.98
CA HIS A 78 4.83 8.85 15.75
C HIS A 78 4.94 7.43 15.20
N LEU A 79 4.33 6.45 15.87
CA LEU A 79 4.48 5.05 15.54
C LEU A 79 3.86 4.68 14.19
N VAL A 80 2.67 5.20 13.86
CA VAL A 80 1.98 4.82 12.61
C VAL A 80 2.79 5.21 11.38
N PRO A 81 3.21 6.49 11.18
CA PRO A 81 4.01 6.86 10.02
C PRO A 81 5.31 6.03 9.88
N PHE A 82 6.07 5.87 10.97
CA PHE A 82 7.31 5.08 10.94
C PHE A 82 7.06 3.61 10.59
N ALA A 83 6.04 3.00 11.19
CA ALA A 83 5.71 1.61 10.92
C ALA A 83 5.24 1.41 9.47
N LEU A 84 4.41 2.32 8.94
CA LEU A 84 4.02 2.28 7.53
C LEU A 84 5.22 2.49 6.61
N SER A 85 6.13 3.42 6.89
CA SER A 85 7.36 3.59 6.09
C SER A 85 8.17 2.30 5.99
N ILE A 86 8.30 1.54 7.08
CA ILE A 86 8.97 0.23 7.08
C ILE A 86 8.22 -0.77 6.18
N VAL A 87 6.90 -0.86 6.33
CA VAL A 87 6.07 -1.76 5.51
C VAL A 87 6.19 -1.44 4.02
N TYR A 88 6.14 -0.16 3.65
CA TYR A 88 6.30 0.30 2.27
C TYR A 88 7.71 0.01 1.74
N MET A 89 8.75 0.19 2.55
CA MET A 89 10.13 -0.13 2.18
C MET A 89 10.28 -1.62 1.88
N ILE A 90 9.75 -2.49 2.74
CA ILE A 90 9.75 -3.95 2.52
C ILE A 90 9.01 -4.30 1.23
N THR A 91 7.82 -3.74 1.03
CA THR A 91 7.02 -3.95 -0.19
C THR A 91 7.76 -3.51 -1.45
N ALA A 92 8.43 -2.34 -1.42
CA ALA A 92 9.23 -1.86 -2.53
C ALA A 92 10.38 -2.82 -2.86
N ILE A 93 11.11 -3.30 -1.86
CA ILE A 93 12.18 -4.29 -2.03
C ILE A 93 11.62 -5.58 -2.65
N LEU A 94 10.49 -6.10 -2.16
CA LEU A 94 9.85 -7.29 -2.69
C LEU A 94 9.42 -7.11 -4.16
N LEU A 95 8.82 -5.97 -4.51
CA LEU A 95 8.43 -5.65 -5.88
C LEU A 95 9.64 -5.56 -6.81
N ILE A 96 10.72 -4.89 -6.39
CA ILE A 96 11.97 -4.79 -7.16
C ILE A 96 12.56 -6.18 -7.41
N ARG A 97 12.61 -7.05 -6.39
CA ARG A 97 13.11 -8.43 -6.52
C ARG A 97 12.24 -9.25 -7.47
N LYS A 98 10.91 -9.14 -7.36
CA LYS A 98 9.98 -9.81 -8.28
C LYS A 98 10.18 -9.34 -9.71
N HIS A 99 10.26 -8.03 -9.92
CA HIS A 99 10.49 -7.44 -11.24
C HIS A 99 11.81 -7.92 -11.87
N ARG A 100 12.92 -7.85 -11.14
CA ARG A 100 14.22 -8.34 -11.63
C ARG A 100 14.18 -9.83 -12.00
N THR A 101 13.49 -10.64 -11.21
CA THR A 101 13.33 -12.08 -11.48
C THR A 101 12.52 -12.31 -12.76
N MET A 102 11.40 -11.59 -12.95
CA MET A 102 10.61 -11.69 -14.18
C MET A 102 11.40 -11.27 -15.43
N VAL A 103 12.19 -10.19 -15.33
CA VAL A 103 13.05 -9.73 -16.43
C VAL A 103 14.15 -10.75 -16.76
N ARG A 104 14.80 -11.33 -15.74
CA ARG A 104 15.82 -12.38 -15.94
C ARG A 104 15.22 -13.61 -16.62
N ASN A 105 14.10 -14.13 -16.11
CA ASN A 105 13.46 -15.32 -16.68
C ASN A 105 13.03 -15.10 -18.14
N LYS A 106 12.60 -13.89 -18.52
CA LYS A 106 12.30 -13.54 -19.92
C LYS A 106 13.53 -13.59 -20.83
N LYS A 107 14.71 -13.17 -20.34
CA LYS A 107 15.96 -13.26 -21.09
C LYS A 107 16.41 -14.70 -21.30
N GLU A 108 16.31 -15.53 -20.25
CA GLU A 108 16.65 -16.96 -20.29
C GLU A 108 15.71 -17.75 -21.22
N ALA A 109 14.44 -17.34 -21.33
CA ALA A 109 13.46 -17.95 -22.23
C ALA A 109 13.66 -17.60 -23.73
N GLY A 110 14.77 -16.98 -24.12
CA GLY A 110 15.16 -16.83 -25.55
C GLY A 110 14.38 -15.78 -26.36
N TYR A 111 13.58 -14.92 -25.74
CA TYR A 111 12.83 -13.87 -26.45
C TYR A 111 13.69 -12.67 -26.92
N GLY A 112 15.01 -12.73 -26.73
CA GLY A 112 15.95 -11.65 -27.08
C GLY A 112 16.47 -11.66 -28.53
N SER A 113 16.01 -12.58 -29.39
CA SER A 113 16.52 -12.75 -30.76
C SER A 113 15.51 -12.47 -31.88
N ILE A 114 14.34 -11.89 -31.58
CA ILE A 114 13.29 -11.60 -32.60
C ILE A 114 13.19 -10.09 -32.93
N GLU A 115 13.97 -9.23 -32.26
CA GLU A 115 14.02 -7.79 -32.56
C GLU A 115 15.47 -7.30 -32.74
N ALA A 116 16.17 -7.85 -33.74
CA ALA A 116 17.42 -7.32 -34.26
C ALA A 116 17.37 -7.23 -35.79
#